data_AF-G5K3Y4-F1
#
_entry.id   AF-G5K3Y4-F1
#
_cell.length_a   1.000
_cell.length_b   1.000
_cell.length_c   1.000
_cell.angle_alpha   90.00
_cell.angle_beta   90.00
_cell.angle_gamma   90.00
#
_symmetry.space_group_name_H-M   'P 1'
#
loop_
_entity.id
_entity.type
_entity.pdbx_description
1 polymer ?
#
loop_
_entity_poly.entity_id
_entity_poly.type
_entity_poly.pdbx_seq_one_letter_code
_entity_poly.pdbx_strand_id
1 'polypeptide(L)'
;MSDQSLVRYQQEWAYQKYWVMAHSQQIYQQLRLLFRYNDWSSEKADQFNVLIQEAESLEPNLKTLRVAYQHVWGYFKKIASSEEKAYFKELDEALVSRQDDMLYFLQEMTSCYQPPYLLNCRLMTKGL
;
A
#
# COMPACT_ATOMS: atom_id res chain seq x y z
N MET A 1 9.74 18.12 19.38
CA MET A 1 10.26 16.91 18.71
C MET A 1 11.16 17.36 17.57
N SER A 2 12.14 16.55 17.15
CA SER A 2 13.11 16.91 16.09
C SER A 2 12.62 16.49 14.70
N ASP A 3 13.14 17.13 13.64
CA ASP A 3 12.89 16.77 12.23
C ASP A 3 13.18 15.29 11.91
N GLN A 4 14.13 14.67 12.64
CA GLN A 4 14.45 13.25 12.51
C GLN A 4 13.27 12.34 12.86
N SER A 5 12.38 12.76 13.77
CA SER A 5 11.19 11.99 14.12
C SER A 5 10.18 11.95 12.97
N LEU A 6 9.94 13.09 12.31
CA LEU A 6 9.06 13.16 11.14
C LEU A 6 9.56 12.25 10.01
N VAL A 7 10.87 12.30 9.69
CA VAL A 7 11.44 11.47 8.63
C VAL A 7 11.23 9.98 8.91
N ARG A 8 11.45 9.53 10.15
CA ARG A 8 11.19 8.14 10.55
C ARG A 8 9.73 7.76 10.31
N TYR A 9 8.78 8.58 10.74
CA TYR A 9 7.36 8.28 10.56
C TYR A 9 6.90 8.35 9.10
N GLN A 10 7.51 9.21 8.28
CA GLN A 10 7.28 9.23 6.84
C GLN A 10 7.76 7.94 6.17
N GLN A 11 8.90 7.40 6.59
CA GLN A 11 9.42 6.11 6.12
C GLN A 11 8.49 4.97 6.53
N GLU A 12 8.07 4.93 7.80
CA GLU A 12 7.11 3.93 8.29
C GLU A 12 5.79 4.03 7.54
N TRP A 13 5.29 5.25 7.32
CA TRP A 13 4.07 5.43 6.54
C TRP A 13 4.24 4.93 5.10
N ALA A 14 5.35 5.25 4.44
CA ALA A 14 5.63 4.75 3.10
C ALA A 14 5.68 3.20 3.04
N TYR A 15 6.23 2.56 4.08
CA TYR A 15 6.24 1.11 4.23
C TYR A 15 4.82 0.53 4.38
N GLN A 16 3.98 1.12 5.24
CA GLN A 16 2.64 0.60 5.56
C GLN A 16 1.54 0.97 4.55
N LYS A 17 1.73 2.04 3.77
CA LYS A 17 0.71 2.74 2.98
C LYS A 17 -0.29 1.86 2.22
N TYR A 18 0.20 0.96 1.37
CA TYR A 18 -0.67 0.10 0.54
C TYR A 18 -1.24 -1.08 1.32
N TRP A 19 -0.53 -1.53 2.35
CA TRP A 19 -1.02 -2.54 3.26
C TRP A 19 -2.21 -1.98 4.06
N VAL A 20 -2.09 -0.79 4.65
CA VAL A 20 -3.23 -0.12 5.29
C VAL A 20 -4.39 0.12 4.32
N MET A 21 -4.11 0.51 3.07
CA MET A 21 -5.14 0.66 2.04
C MET A 21 -5.91 -0.64 1.75
N ALA A 22 -5.20 -1.79 1.76
CA ALA A 22 -5.81 -3.10 1.59
C ALA A 22 -6.73 -3.48 2.76
N HIS A 23 -6.48 -2.97 3.97
CA HIS A 23 -7.27 -3.23 5.17
C HIS A 23 -8.42 -2.21 5.36
N SER A 24 -8.15 -0.91 5.16
CA SER A 24 -9.15 0.14 5.31
C SER A 24 -8.81 1.43 4.57
N GLN A 25 -9.64 1.78 3.59
CA GLN A 25 -9.53 3.06 2.88
C GLN A 25 -9.74 4.26 3.83
N GLN A 26 -10.57 4.11 4.87
CA GLN A 26 -10.81 5.17 5.84
C GLN A 26 -9.55 5.46 6.66
N ILE A 27 -8.89 4.43 7.19
CA ILE A 27 -7.65 4.59 7.96
C ILE A 27 -6.53 5.13 7.07
N TYR A 28 -6.43 4.64 5.82
CA TYR A 28 -5.49 5.20 4.85
C TYR A 28 -5.65 6.72 4.67
N GLN A 29 -6.88 7.23 4.56
CA GLN A 29 -7.10 8.68 4.44
C GLN A 29 -6.78 9.42 5.74
N GLN A 30 -7.09 8.84 6.91
CA GLN A 30 -6.73 9.43 8.20
C GLN A 30 -5.21 9.58 8.32
N LEU A 31 -4.44 8.53 8.04
CA LEU A 31 -2.98 8.58 8.04
C LEU A 31 -2.46 9.58 7.01
N ARG A 32 -3.00 9.60 5.79
CA ARG A 32 -2.62 10.60 4.77
C ARG A 32 -2.84 12.04 5.25
N LEU A 33 -3.94 12.30 5.96
CA LEU A 33 -4.22 13.62 6.54
C LEU A 33 -3.33 13.94 7.75
N LEU A 34 -2.93 12.93 8.52
CA LEU A 34 -2.05 13.07 9.67
C LEU A 34 -0.69 13.67 9.29
N PHE A 35 -0.15 13.25 8.14
CA PHE A 35 1.10 13.79 7.55
C PHE A 35 0.91 15.09 6.76
N ARG A 36 -0.31 15.63 6.67
CA ARG A 36 -0.54 16.89 5.95
C ARG A 36 0.26 18.00 6.63
N TYR A 37 0.86 18.89 5.83
CA TYR A 37 1.68 20.03 6.28
C TYR A 37 2.98 19.70 7.03
N ASN A 38 3.30 18.43 7.27
CA ASN A 38 4.54 18.00 7.91
C ASN A 38 4.78 18.61 9.31
N ASP A 39 3.74 19.07 10.00
CA ASP A 39 3.78 19.53 11.39
C ASP A 39 3.70 18.33 12.33
N TRP A 40 4.84 17.71 12.63
CA TRP A 40 4.90 16.49 13.44
C TRP A 40 4.96 16.77 14.94
N SER A 41 4.13 16.07 15.72
CA SER A 41 4.06 16.18 17.18
C SER A 41 4.02 14.79 17.83
N SER A 42 4.20 14.74 19.15
CA SER A 42 4.10 13.47 19.89
C SER A 42 2.68 12.91 19.85
N GLU A 43 1.68 13.80 19.92
CA GLU A 43 0.28 13.42 19.79
C GLU A 43 -0.02 12.78 18.43
N LYS A 44 0.54 13.31 17.33
CA LYS A 44 0.42 12.69 16.01
C LYS A 44 1.15 11.35 15.92
N ALA A 45 2.28 11.20 16.60
CA ALA A 45 2.97 9.92 16.68
C ALA A 45 2.11 8.85 17.40
N ASP A 46 1.43 9.22 18.48
CA ASP A 46 0.51 8.33 19.18
C ASP A 46 -0.71 7.98 18.31
N GLN A 47 -1.32 8.98 17.66
CA GLN A 47 -2.42 8.78 16.71
C GLN A 47 -2.01 7.87 15.54
N PHE A 48 -0.80 8.03 15.00
CA PHE A 48 -0.27 7.15 13.96
C PHE A 48 -0.25 5.70 14.42
N ASN A 49 0.32 5.44 15.61
CA ASN A 49 0.43 4.08 16.15
C ASN A 49 -0.95 3.45 16.38
N VAL A 50 -1.92 4.21 16.90
CA VAL A 50 -3.30 3.75 17.07
C VAL A 50 -3.93 3.38 15.73
N LEU A 51 -3.80 4.23 14.71
CA LEU A 51 -4.35 3.96 13.38
C LEU A 51 -3.72 2.73 12.71
N ILE A 52 -2.42 2.47 12.93
CA ILE A 52 -1.78 1.24 12.45
C ILE A 52 -2.35 0.01 13.15
N GLN A 53 -2.50 0.04 14.48
CA GLN A 53 -3.09 -1.07 15.24
C GLN A 53 -4.54 -1.33 14.84
N GLU A 54 -5.33 -0.27 14.59
CA GLU A 54 -6.69 -0.40 14.06
C GLU A 54 -6.68 -1.11 12.70
N ALA A 55 -5.77 -0.75 11.79
CA ALA A 55 -5.65 -1.44 10.50
C ALA A 55 -5.27 -2.92 10.66
N GLU A 56 -4.39 -3.24 11.61
CA GLU A 56 -4.00 -4.63 11.96
C GLU A 56 -5.13 -5.47 12.55
N SER A 57 -6.13 -4.83 13.16
CA SER A 57 -7.31 -5.54 13.68
C SER A 57 -8.38 -5.86 12.62
N LEU A 58 -8.24 -5.31 11.41
CA LEU A 58 -9.21 -5.47 10.32
C LEU A 58 -8.70 -6.47 9.30
N GLU A 59 -9.57 -7.34 8.82
CA GLU A 59 -9.25 -8.21 7.68
C GLU A 59 -9.50 -7.46 6.35
N PRO A 60 -8.61 -7.59 5.36
CA PRO A 60 -8.88 -7.14 4.01
C PRO A 60 -10.15 -7.77 3.46
N ASN A 61 -10.90 -7.02 2.66
CA ASN A 61 -11.98 -7.57 1.85
C ASN A 61 -11.71 -7.31 0.36
N LEU A 62 -12.46 -7.99 -0.49
CA LEU A 62 -12.26 -7.93 -1.94
C LEU A 62 -12.26 -6.49 -2.49
N LYS A 63 -13.09 -5.60 -1.93
CA LYS A 63 -13.19 -4.20 -2.38
C LYS A 63 -11.92 -3.42 -2.02
N THR A 64 -11.43 -3.54 -0.79
CA THR A 64 -10.22 -2.83 -0.34
C THR A 64 -8.96 -3.40 -0.99
N LEU A 65 -8.89 -4.72 -1.17
CA LEU A 65 -7.83 -5.39 -1.92
C LEU A 65 -7.75 -4.88 -3.36
N ARG A 66 -8.88 -4.87 -4.08
CA ARG A 66 -8.92 -4.36 -5.47
C ARG A 66 -8.39 -2.93 -5.56
N VAL A 67 -8.80 -2.06 -4.63
CA VAL A 67 -8.32 -0.67 -4.58
C VAL A 67 -6.81 -0.61 -4.38
N ALA A 68 -6.26 -1.36 -3.42
CA ALA A 68 -4.83 -1.40 -3.16
C ALA A 68 -4.04 -1.92 -4.38
N TYR A 69 -4.47 -3.02 -4.98
CA TYR A 69 -3.84 -3.60 -6.17
C TYR A 69 -3.90 -2.67 -7.39
N GLN A 70 -5.03 -2.01 -7.64
CA GLN A 70 -5.15 -1.04 -8.73
C GLN A 70 -4.25 0.20 -8.51
N HIS A 71 -4.07 0.63 -7.26
CA HIS A 71 -3.12 1.69 -6.92
C HIS A 71 -1.66 1.29 -7.19
N VAL A 72 -1.28 0.07 -6.81
CA VAL A 72 0.05 -0.50 -7.09
C VAL A 72 0.25 -0.67 -8.60
N TRP A 73 -0.74 -1.19 -9.33
CA TRP A 73 -0.73 -1.32 -10.78
C TRP A 73 -0.50 0.01 -11.51
N GLY A 74 -0.93 1.13 -10.91
CA GLY A 74 -0.71 2.47 -11.41
C GLY A 74 0.77 2.80 -11.71
N TYR A 75 1.72 2.15 -11.02
CA TYR A 75 3.15 2.29 -11.25
C TYR A 75 3.63 1.60 -12.54
N PHE A 76 2.99 0.49 -12.94
CA PHE A 76 3.41 -0.33 -14.07
C PHE A 76 2.64 -0.02 -15.36
N LYS A 77 1.38 0.43 -15.28
CA LYS A 77 0.47 0.52 -16.43
C LYS A 77 1.00 1.27 -17.67
N LYS A 78 1.96 2.19 -17.50
CA LYS A 78 2.56 2.96 -18.60
C LYS A 78 3.77 2.26 -19.25
N ILE A 79 4.43 1.36 -18.53
CA ILE A 79 5.68 0.70 -18.94
C ILE A 79 5.49 -0.80 -19.18
N ALA A 80 4.42 -1.39 -18.64
CA ALA A 80 4.09 -2.81 -18.79
C ALA A 80 3.81 -3.19 -20.25
N SER A 81 4.17 -4.41 -20.60
CA SER A 81 3.90 -5.02 -21.90
C SER A 81 2.40 -5.19 -22.16
N SER A 82 2.03 -5.50 -23.40
CA SER A 82 0.63 -5.78 -23.75
C SER A 82 0.13 -7.04 -23.04
N GLU A 83 0.99 -8.06 -22.91
CA GLU A 83 0.72 -9.32 -22.24
C GLU A 83 0.50 -9.10 -20.73
N GLU A 84 1.38 -8.33 -20.07
CA GLU A 84 1.25 -7.99 -18.65
C GLU A 84 -0.02 -7.20 -18.36
N LYS A 85 -0.38 -6.25 -19.23
CA LYS A 85 -1.64 -5.50 -19.13
C LYS A 85 -2.86 -6.41 -19.27
N ALA A 86 -2.82 -7.36 -20.20
CA ALA A 86 -3.89 -8.33 -20.39
C ALA A 86 -4.02 -9.24 -19.16
N TYR A 87 -2.89 -9.72 -18.62
CA TYR A 87 -2.86 -10.59 -17.46
C TYR A 87 -3.34 -9.88 -16.19
N PHE A 88 -2.92 -8.63 -15.95
CA PHE A 88 -3.46 -7.82 -14.86
C PHE A 88 -4.98 -7.69 -14.96
N LYS A 89 -5.51 -7.43 -16.16
CA LYS A 89 -6.96 -7.30 -16.37
C LYS A 89 -7.69 -8.60 -16.06
N GLU A 90 -7.17 -9.74 -16.53
CA GLU A 90 -7.72 -11.06 -16.22
C GLU A 90 -7.76 -11.31 -14.70
N LEU A 91 -6.66 -11.01 -14.00
CA LEU A 91 -6.57 -11.14 -12.55
C LEU A 91 -7.54 -10.20 -11.81
N ASP A 92 -7.72 -8.97 -12.30
CA ASP A 92 -8.67 -8.02 -11.68
C ASP A 92 -10.11 -8.48 -11.86
N GLU A 93 -10.48 -9.01 -13.04
CA GLU A 93 -11.79 -9.60 -13.31
C GLU A 93 -12.04 -10.85 -12.44
N ALA A 94 -11.02 -11.69 -12.25
CA ALA A 94 -11.07 -12.93 -11.47
C ALA A 94 -10.68 -12.77 -9.98
N LEU A 95 -10.57 -11.54 -9.47
CA LEU A 95 -9.94 -11.27 -8.18
C LEU A 95 -10.56 -12.04 -7.00
N VAL A 96 -11.87 -12.33 -7.06
CA VAL A 96 -12.59 -13.05 -5.99
C VAL A 96 -11.99 -14.43 -5.68
N SER A 97 -11.43 -15.10 -6.68
CA SER A 97 -10.80 -16.43 -6.53
C SER A 97 -9.30 -16.39 -6.75
N ARG A 98 -8.73 -15.26 -7.18
CA ARG A 98 -7.33 -15.10 -7.59
C ARG A 98 -6.62 -13.92 -6.92
N GLN A 99 -7.03 -13.59 -5.69
CA GLN A 99 -6.41 -12.49 -4.94
C GLN A 99 -4.92 -12.71 -4.68
N ASP A 100 -4.50 -13.94 -4.39
CA ASP A 100 -3.11 -14.27 -4.12
C ASP A 100 -2.27 -14.24 -5.40
N ASP A 101 -2.82 -14.70 -6.53
CA ASP A 101 -2.19 -14.60 -7.84
C ASP A 101 -1.96 -13.13 -8.25
N MET A 102 -2.93 -12.26 -7.99
CA MET A 102 -2.79 -10.81 -8.20
C MET A 102 -1.67 -10.23 -7.35
N LEU A 103 -1.59 -10.59 -6.08
CA LEU A 103 -0.51 -10.12 -5.20
C LEU A 103 0.85 -10.60 -5.69
N TYR A 104 0.98 -11.89 -6.01
CA TYR A 104 2.22 -12.48 -6.53
C TYR A 104 2.67 -11.78 -7.82
N PHE A 105 1.76 -11.60 -8.78
CA PHE A 105 2.06 -10.89 -10.02
C PHE A 105 2.57 -9.46 -9.78
N LEU A 106 1.96 -8.71 -8.85
CA LEU A 106 2.42 -7.36 -8.52
C LEU A 106 3.78 -7.36 -7.81
N GLN A 107 4.09 -8.38 -7.02
CA GLN A 107 5.41 -8.57 -6.39
C GLN A 107 6.50 -8.89 -7.42
N GLU A 108 6.19 -9.75 -8.40
CA GLU A 108 7.07 -10.02 -9.54
C GLU A 108 7.31 -8.74 -10.36
N MET A 109 6.24 -8.01 -10.67
CA MET A 109 6.35 -6.73 -11.38
C MET A 109 7.24 -5.72 -10.63
N THR A 110 7.12 -5.67 -9.31
CA THR A 110 7.95 -4.82 -8.45
C THR A 110 9.42 -5.25 -8.48
N SER A 111 9.70 -6.55 -8.52
CA SER A 111 11.05 -7.09 -8.61
C SER A 111 11.69 -6.84 -9.98
N CYS A 112 10.90 -6.93 -11.05
CA CYS A 112 11.35 -6.69 -12.43
C CYS A 112 11.60 -5.22 -12.73
N TYR A 113 10.63 -4.34 -12.45
CA TYR A 113 10.71 -2.91 -12.80
C TYR A 113 11.35 -2.04 -11.73
N GLN A 114 11.51 -2.56 -10.51
CA GLN A 114 12.12 -1.89 -9.36
C GLN A 114 11.65 -0.43 -9.13
N PRO A 115 10.35 -0.15 -9.12
CA PRO A 115 9.87 1.20 -8.86
C PRO A 115 10.25 1.61 -7.42
N PRO A 116 11.04 2.69 -7.23
CA PRO A 116 11.67 3.00 -5.94
C PRO A 116 10.69 3.10 -4.76
N TYR A 117 9.46 3.56 -5.03
CA TYR A 117 8.42 3.72 -4.01
C TYR A 117 7.79 2.40 -3.54
N LEU A 118 7.91 1.31 -4.29
CA LEU A 118 7.31 0.01 -3.93
C LEU A 118 8.33 -0.99 -3.36
N LEU A 119 9.62 -0.80 -3.64
CA LEU A 119 10.69 -1.72 -3.21
C LEU A 119 10.71 -1.98 -1.70
N ASN A 120 10.28 -1.00 -0.91
CA ASN A 120 10.20 -1.09 0.54
C ASN A 120 8.76 -1.01 1.05
N CYS A 121 7.76 -1.38 0.25
CA CYS A 121 6.38 -1.46 0.75
C CYS A 121 6.11 -2.82 1.41
N ARG A 122 5.45 -2.83 2.57
CA ARG A 122 5.05 -4.04 3.31
C ARG A 122 4.29 -5.00 2.41
N LEU A 123 3.28 -4.52 1.69
CA LEU A 123 2.46 -5.35 0.80
C LEU A 123 3.31 -6.08 -0.27
N MET A 124 4.36 -5.44 -0.79
CA MET A 124 5.20 -6.04 -1.84
C MET A 124 6.32 -6.93 -1.28
N THR A 125 6.75 -6.71 -0.04
CA THR A 125 7.89 -7.42 0.57
C THR A 125 7.48 -8.51 1.57
N LYS A 126 6.30 -8.37 2.17
CA LYS A 126 5.74 -9.26 3.20
C LYS A 126 4.36 -9.83 2.85
N GLY A 127 3.63 -9.19 1.94
CA GLY A 127 2.25 -9.56 1.65
C GLY A 127 1.25 -8.93 2.61
N LEU A 128 0.06 -9.54 2.72
CA LEU A 128 -1.00 -9.18 3.67
C LEU A 128 -0.65 -9.68 5.07
#